data_AF-A0A9P0MEX2-F1
#
_entry.id   AF-A0A9P0MEX2-F1
#
_cell.length_a   1.000
_cell.length_b   1.000
_cell.length_c   1.000
_cell.angle_alpha   90.00
_cell.angle_beta   90.00
_cell.angle_gamma   90.00
#
_symmetry.space_group_name_H-M   'P 1'
#
loop_
_entity.id
_entity.type
_entity.pdbx_description
1 polymer ?
#
loop_
_entity_poly.entity_id
_entity_poly.type
_entity_poly.pdbx_seq_one_letter_code
_entity_poly.pdbx_strand_id
1 'polypeptide(L)'
;MELNREHFRAIIYYNFQRQLSQQECLAELLSVMVATLVSKAGHIATIPLNEQRTVTADWYTTICLPKVITELRKINPERRMILHQDNASSHTAQKTMQYLTDENVELLGHPPYSPNLSPSDIFTFPKIKNRLRGQRHQSPEEAVDAFKNTVLDLPANEWNKCYENWFECMQMCINLRGEYFEKQ
;
A
#
# COMPACT_ATOMS: atom_id res chain seq x y z
N MET A 1 4.70 -3.18 9.50
CA MET A 1 5.05 -3.92 10.73
C MET A 1 5.08 -5.37 10.32
N GLU A 2 6.27 -5.87 10.02
CA GLU A 2 6.44 -7.29 9.72
C GLU A 2 6.20 -8.08 11.00
N LEU A 3 5.36 -9.12 10.92
CA LEU A 3 5.09 -10.03 12.02
C LEU A 3 6.35 -10.88 12.27
N ASN A 4 7.21 -10.39 13.16
CA ASN A 4 8.34 -11.18 13.67
C ASN A 4 7.90 -12.33 14.61
N ARG A 5 8.86 -13.18 14.97
CA ARG A 5 8.67 -14.36 15.85
C ARG A 5 8.14 -13.99 17.25
N GLU A 6 8.48 -12.81 17.77
CA GLU A 6 7.99 -12.32 19.06
C GLU A 6 6.50 -11.95 19.00
N HIS A 7 6.03 -11.36 17.90
CA HIS A 7 4.59 -11.13 17.69
C HIS A 7 3.81 -12.43 17.65
N PHE A 8 4.31 -13.47 16.98
CA PHE A 8 3.66 -14.78 16.97
C PHE A 8 3.59 -15.42 18.36
N ARG A 9 4.66 -15.29 19.16
CA ARG A 9 4.67 -15.76 20.56
C ARG A 9 3.66 -15.00 21.42
N ALA A 10 3.57 -13.69 21.27
CA ALA A 10 2.60 -12.86 21.99
C ALA A 10 1.16 -13.22 21.60
N ILE A 11 0.88 -13.47 20.32
CA ILE A 11 -0.43 -13.91 19.83
C ILE A 11 -0.78 -15.27 20.42
N ILE A 12 0.12 -16.25 20.38
CA ILE A 12 -0.11 -17.59 20.95
C ILE A 12 -0.37 -17.50 22.47
N TYR A 13 0.42 -16.71 23.19
CA TYR A 13 0.25 -16.51 24.63
C TYR A 13 -1.11 -15.86 24.97
N TYR A 14 -1.50 -14.82 24.24
CA TYR A 14 -2.78 -14.13 24.43
C TYR A 14 -3.98 -15.02 24.07
N ASN A 15 -3.84 -15.85 23.03
CA ASN A 15 -4.87 -16.80 22.61
C ASN A 15 -5.07 -17.92 23.65
N PHE A 16 -3.98 -18.40 24.27
CA PHE A 16 -4.04 -19.35 25.38
C PHE A 16 -4.75 -18.75 26.61
N GLN A 17 -4.43 -17.51 26.98
CA GLN A 17 -5.11 -16.79 28.08
C GLN A 17 -6.61 -16.63 27.85
N ARG A 18 -7.04 -16.57 26.58
CA ARG A 18 -8.45 -16.41 26.18
C ARG A 18 -9.18 -17.72 25.91
N GLN A 19 -8.50 -18.87 26.10
CA GLN A 19 -9.06 -20.20 25.85
C GLN A 19 -9.66 -20.36 24.44
N LEU A 20 -9.07 -19.67 23.45
CA LEU A 20 -9.54 -19.76 22.07
C LEU A 20 -9.29 -21.16 21.52
N SER A 21 -10.25 -21.67 20.77
CA SER A 21 -10.09 -22.88 19.97
C SER A 21 -9.00 -22.69 18.90
N GLN A 22 -8.49 -23.79 18.36
CA GLN A 22 -7.54 -23.76 17.25
C GLN A 22 -8.08 -22.96 16.06
N GLN A 23 -9.39 -23.04 15.81
CA GLN A 23 -10.04 -22.38 14.69
C GLN A 23 -10.12 -20.86 14.88
N GLU A 24 -10.40 -20.40 16.11
CA GLU A 24 -10.37 -18.99 16.48
C GLU A 24 -8.94 -18.43 16.46
N CYS A 25 -7.94 -19.22 16.90
CA CYS A 25 -6.53 -18.83 16.80
C CYS A 25 -6.08 -18.65 15.35
N LEU A 26 -6.50 -19.55 14.46
CA LEU A 26 -6.21 -19.45 13.03
C LEU A 26 -6.93 -18.26 12.41
N ALA A 27 -8.16 -17.96 12.82
CA ALA A 27 -8.89 -16.78 12.38
C ALA A 27 -8.16 -15.47 12.75
N GLU A 28 -7.54 -15.40 13.94
CA GLU A 28 -6.72 -14.24 14.35
C GLU A 28 -5.40 -14.10 13.56
N LEU A 29 -4.97 -15.15 12.86
CA LEU A 29 -3.78 -15.15 12.01
C LEU A 29 -4.10 -14.95 10.52
N LEU A 30 -5.39 -14.87 10.15
CA LEU A 30 -5.78 -14.57 8.78
C LEU A 30 -5.36 -13.15 8.43
N SER A 31 -4.65 -13.03 7.31
CA SER A 31 -4.27 -11.74 6.74
C SER A 31 -4.71 -11.69 5.28
N VAL A 32 -5.12 -10.50 4.87
CA VAL A 32 -5.49 -10.19 3.49
C VAL A 32 -4.57 -9.09 3.00
N MET A 33 -4.01 -9.29 1.80
CA MET A 33 -3.19 -8.29 1.15
C MET A 33 -4.07 -7.42 0.26
N VAL A 34 -3.84 -6.10 0.28
CA VAL A 34 -4.54 -5.15 -0.57
C VAL A 34 -3.52 -4.30 -1.32
N ALA A 35 -3.73 -4.08 -2.61
CA ALA A 35 -3.06 -3.01 -3.34
C ALA A 35 -3.92 -1.75 -3.26
N THR A 36 -3.33 -0.63 -2.85
CA THR A 36 -4.03 0.66 -2.79
C THR A 36 -3.27 1.70 -3.57
N LEU A 37 -3.99 2.36 -4.48
CA LEU A 37 -3.47 3.40 -5.35
C LEU A 37 -4.15 4.73 -5.00
N VAL A 38 -3.32 5.76 -4.84
CA VAL A 38 -3.72 7.07 -4.35
C VAL A 38 -3.06 8.15 -5.20
N SER A 39 -3.73 9.28 -5.33
CA SER A 39 -3.23 10.49 -5.98
C SER A 39 -3.22 11.66 -5.00
N LYS A 40 -2.72 12.81 -5.43
CA LYS A 40 -2.89 14.07 -4.68
C LYS A 40 -4.36 14.43 -4.45
N ALA A 41 -5.26 14.02 -5.35
CA ALA A 41 -6.70 14.23 -5.20
C ALA A 41 -7.35 13.25 -4.21
N GLY A 42 -6.62 12.23 -3.76
CA GLY A 42 -7.08 11.22 -2.82
C GLY A 42 -7.07 9.81 -3.38
N HIS A 43 -7.90 8.95 -2.80
CA HIS A 43 -8.06 7.55 -3.18
C HIS A 43 -8.41 7.37 -4.66
N ILE A 44 -7.79 6.40 -5.32
CA ILE A 44 -8.17 5.96 -6.67
C ILE A 44 -8.82 4.58 -6.60
N ALA A 45 -8.11 3.60 -6.04
CA ALA A 45 -8.58 2.23 -5.98
C ALA A 45 -7.92 1.45 -4.84
N THR A 46 -8.68 0.52 -4.25
CA THR A 46 -8.16 -0.51 -3.36
C THR A 46 -8.65 -1.86 -3.85
N ILE A 47 -7.70 -2.73 -4.15
CA ILE A 47 -7.92 -4.00 -4.82
C ILE A 47 -7.40 -5.11 -3.89
N PRO A 48 -8.30 -5.92 -3.30
CA PRO A 48 -7.87 -7.05 -2.49
C PRO A 48 -7.24 -8.12 -3.37
N LEU A 49 -6.20 -8.75 -2.84
CA LEU A 49 -5.52 -9.86 -3.46
C LEU A 49 -6.27 -11.15 -3.12
N ASN A 50 -7.32 -11.44 -3.89
CA ASN A 50 -8.10 -12.65 -3.73
C ASN A 50 -7.35 -13.86 -4.32
N GLU A 51 -7.52 -15.03 -3.72
CA GLU A 51 -7.08 -16.34 -4.26
C GLU A 51 -5.57 -16.57 -4.40
N GLN A 52 -4.73 -15.59 -4.07
CA GLN A 52 -3.26 -15.75 -4.07
C GLN A 52 -2.61 -15.01 -2.90
N ARG A 53 -1.40 -15.45 -2.52
CA ARG A 53 -0.69 -14.93 -1.33
C ARG A 53 0.25 -13.76 -1.60
N THR A 54 0.64 -13.54 -2.86
CA THR A 54 1.67 -12.57 -3.24
C THR A 54 1.28 -11.80 -4.50
N VAL A 55 1.68 -10.53 -4.58
CA VAL A 55 1.53 -9.73 -5.79
C VAL A 55 2.49 -10.26 -6.85
N THR A 56 1.95 -10.93 -7.85
CA THR A 56 2.70 -11.37 -9.03
C THR A 56 2.64 -10.32 -10.12
N ALA A 57 3.61 -10.31 -11.05
CA ALA A 57 3.54 -9.45 -12.23
C ALA A 57 2.27 -9.72 -13.05
N ASP A 58 1.82 -10.97 -13.09
CA ASP A 58 0.59 -11.38 -13.77
C ASP A 58 -0.65 -10.76 -13.15
N TRP A 59 -0.82 -10.87 -11.84
CA TRP A 59 -1.95 -10.24 -11.16
C TRP A 59 -1.88 -8.70 -11.27
N TYR A 60 -0.68 -8.14 -11.16
CA TYR A 60 -0.48 -6.70 -11.23
C TYR A 60 -0.89 -6.14 -12.59
N THR A 61 -0.53 -6.81 -13.68
CA THR A 61 -0.82 -6.37 -15.06
C THR A 61 -2.19 -6.79 -15.58
N THR A 62 -2.82 -7.83 -15.04
CA THR A 62 -4.13 -8.30 -15.54
C THR A 62 -5.31 -7.85 -14.69
N ILE A 63 -5.09 -7.54 -13.40
CA ILE A 63 -6.15 -7.18 -12.47
C ILE A 63 -5.93 -5.77 -11.88
N CYS A 64 -4.75 -5.51 -11.33
CA CYS A 64 -4.50 -4.31 -10.54
C CYS A 64 -4.45 -3.03 -11.42
N LEU A 65 -3.46 -2.95 -12.30
CA LEU A 65 -3.24 -1.77 -13.15
C LEU A 65 -4.40 -1.50 -14.12
N PRO A 66 -5.00 -2.49 -14.81
CA PRO A 66 -6.12 -2.22 -15.72
C PRO A 66 -7.30 -1.55 -15.01
N LYS A 67 -7.62 -1.98 -13.79
CA LYS A 67 -8.70 -1.40 -13.00
C LYS A 67 -8.41 0.07 -12.68
N VAL A 68 -7.19 0.38 -12.25
CA VAL A 68 -6.79 1.75 -11.89
C VAL A 68 -6.78 2.67 -13.11
N ILE A 69 -6.14 2.24 -14.19
CA ILE A 69 -6.02 3.03 -15.42
C ILE A 69 -7.40 3.30 -16.02
N THR A 70 -8.29 2.29 -16.01
CA THR A 70 -9.67 2.45 -16.46
C THR A 70 -10.40 3.53 -15.66
N GLU A 71 -10.32 3.51 -14.33
CA GLU A 71 -10.96 4.53 -13.49
C GLU A 71 -10.37 5.93 -13.73
N LEU A 72 -9.05 6.05 -13.89
CA LEU A 72 -8.41 7.34 -14.17
C LEU A 72 -8.80 7.90 -15.53
N ARG A 73 -8.84 7.06 -16.58
CA ARG A 73 -9.22 7.48 -17.93
C ARG A 73 -10.69 7.86 -18.04
N LYS A 74 -11.58 7.29 -17.22
CA LYS A 74 -12.99 7.76 -17.14
C LYS A 74 -13.09 9.22 -16.71
N ILE A 75 -12.18 9.67 -15.83
CA ILE A 75 -12.17 11.04 -15.31
C ILE A 75 -11.54 11.99 -16.32
N ASN A 76 -10.39 11.60 -16.89
CA ASN A 76 -9.73 12.37 -17.94
C ASN A 76 -8.89 11.46 -18.85
N PRO A 77 -9.40 11.11 -20.05
CA PRO A 77 -8.75 10.17 -20.97
C PRO A 77 -7.36 10.61 -21.43
N GLU A 78 -7.16 11.92 -21.62
CA GLU A 78 -5.95 12.51 -22.21
C GLU A 78 -4.91 12.91 -21.16
N ARG A 79 -5.20 12.69 -19.87
CA ARG A 79 -4.30 13.12 -18.81
C ARG A 79 -3.06 12.23 -18.77
N ARG A 80 -1.89 12.85 -18.89
CA ARG A 80 -0.61 12.19 -18.60
C ARG A 80 -0.63 11.56 -17.21
N MET A 81 -0.32 10.27 -17.15
CA MET A 81 -0.23 9.49 -15.92
C MET A 81 1.24 9.26 -15.55
N ILE A 82 1.61 9.63 -14.33
CA ILE A 82 2.91 9.35 -13.76
C ILE A 82 2.68 8.43 -12.56
N LEU A 83 3.23 7.23 -12.61
CA LEU A 83 3.14 6.22 -11.56
C LEU A 83 4.41 6.22 -10.72
N HIS A 84 4.24 6.31 -9.40
CA HIS A 84 5.30 5.98 -8.45
C HIS A 84 5.02 4.63 -7.82
N GLN A 85 6.02 3.75 -7.79
CA GLN A 85 5.97 2.42 -7.17
C GLN A 85 7.37 2.05 -6.65
N ASP A 86 7.45 1.09 -5.74
CA ASP A 86 8.73 0.55 -5.28
C ASP A 86 9.34 -0.42 -6.31
N ASN A 87 10.55 -0.89 -6.03
CA ASN A 87 11.29 -1.78 -6.92
C ASN A 87 10.99 -3.28 -6.66
N ALA A 88 9.79 -3.62 -6.18
CA ALA A 88 9.41 -5.02 -6.02
C ALA A 88 9.54 -5.79 -7.34
N SER A 89 9.82 -7.08 -7.28
CA SER A 89 10.08 -7.90 -8.48
C SER A 89 8.89 -7.93 -9.44
N SER A 90 7.66 -7.90 -8.91
CA SER A 90 6.43 -7.79 -9.72
C SER A 90 6.28 -6.44 -10.41
N HIS A 91 6.78 -5.36 -9.81
CA HIS A 91 6.69 -4.00 -10.35
C HIS A 91 7.75 -3.72 -11.42
N THR A 92 8.92 -4.37 -11.32
CA THR A 92 10.05 -4.23 -12.24
C THR A 92 10.13 -5.32 -13.30
N ALA A 93 9.25 -6.32 -13.24
CA ALA A 93 9.18 -7.40 -14.23
C ALA A 93 8.98 -6.84 -15.65
N GLN A 94 9.60 -7.49 -16.64
CA GLN A 94 9.49 -7.10 -18.05
C GLN A 94 8.03 -6.93 -18.50
N LYS A 95 7.16 -7.86 -18.08
CA LYS A 95 5.72 -7.81 -18.38
C LYS A 95 5.06 -6.53 -17.85
N THR A 96 5.41 -6.12 -16.63
CA THR A 96 4.88 -4.90 -16.01
C THR A 96 5.39 -3.65 -16.72
N MET A 97 6.69 -3.60 -17.03
CA MET A 97 7.28 -2.47 -17.75
C MET A 97 6.68 -2.31 -19.16
N GLN A 98 6.46 -3.43 -19.85
CA GLN A 98 5.81 -3.43 -21.16
C GLN A 98 4.37 -2.94 -21.04
N TYR A 99 3.59 -3.47 -20.10
CA TYR A 99 2.20 -3.05 -19.88
C TYR A 99 2.09 -1.54 -19.60
N LEU A 100 2.95 -0.99 -18.74
CA LEU A 100 2.96 0.45 -18.44
C LEU A 100 3.28 1.28 -19.70
N THR A 101 4.20 0.80 -20.53
CA THR A 101 4.57 1.46 -21.79
C THR A 101 3.41 1.45 -22.78
N ASP A 102 2.77 0.31 -22.97
CA ASP A 102 1.63 0.13 -23.87
C ASP A 102 0.42 1.00 -23.43
N GLU A 103 0.25 1.18 -22.13
CA GLU A 103 -0.79 2.03 -21.55
C GLU A 103 -0.40 3.53 -21.45
N ASN A 104 0.76 3.92 -21.98
CA ASN A 104 1.28 5.29 -21.91
C ASN A 104 1.33 5.85 -20.48
N VAL A 105 1.73 5.01 -19.52
CA VAL A 105 1.96 5.37 -18.12
C VAL A 105 3.46 5.55 -17.91
N GLU A 106 3.85 6.76 -17.51
CA GLU A 106 5.23 7.07 -17.20
C GLU A 106 5.59 6.60 -15.80
N LEU A 107 6.71 5.91 -15.67
CA LEU A 107 7.22 5.46 -14.38
C LEU A 107 8.14 6.53 -13.77
N LEU A 108 7.81 6.99 -12.57
CA LEU A 108 8.72 7.79 -11.76
C LEU A 108 9.74 6.86 -11.10
N GLY A 109 11.03 7.12 -11.36
CA GLY A 109 12.11 6.33 -10.79
C GLY A 109 12.10 6.33 -9.25
N HIS A 110 12.37 5.17 -8.66
CA HIS A 110 12.49 5.01 -7.22
C HIS A 110 13.85 4.40 -6.86
N PRO A 111 14.62 5.00 -5.95
CA PRO A 111 15.90 4.42 -5.53
C PRO A 111 15.69 3.14 -4.70
N PRO A 112 16.60 2.14 -4.79
CA PRO A 112 16.55 0.95 -3.96
C PRO A 112 16.55 1.28 -2.46
N TYR A 113 15.92 0.41 -1.66
CA TYR A 113 15.91 0.46 -0.19
C TYR A 113 15.51 1.81 0.42
N SER A 114 14.65 2.58 -0.27
CA SER A 114 14.33 3.95 0.12
C SER A 114 12.87 4.13 0.55
N PRO A 115 12.40 3.45 1.62
CA PRO A 115 11.02 3.59 2.09
C PRO A 115 10.69 5.03 2.50
N ASN A 116 11.69 5.80 2.95
CA ASN A 116 11.54 7.23 3.26
C ASN A 116 11.22 8.12 2.03
N LEU A 117 11.33 7.56 0.83
CA LEU A 117 11.00 8.21 -0.44
C LEU A 117 9.75 7.60 -1.10
N SER A 118 8.95 6.85 -0.34
CA SER A 118 7.68 6.29 -0.77
C SER A 118 6.53 6.97 -0.02
N PRO A 119 5.62 7.67 -0.69
CA PRO A 119 4.49 8.36 -0.04
C PRO A 119 3.59 7.36 0.70
N SER A 120 3.46 6.15 0.15
CA SER A 120 2.70 5.05 0.76
C SER A 120 3.27 4.66 2.14
N ASP A 121 4.59 4.56 2.24
CA ASP A 121 5.28 4.11 3.46
C ASP A 121 5.41 5.21 4.50
N ILE A 122 5.68 6.46 4.09
CA ILE A 122 5.88 7.58 5.01
C ILE A 122 4.58 8.22 5.51
N PHE A 123 3.46 7.99 4.84
CA PHE A 123 2.21 8.67 5.13
C PHE A 123 0.98 7.77 5.09
N THR A 124 0.66 7.20 3.94
CA THR A 124 -0.65 6.53 3.72
C THR A 124 -0.83 5.35 4.67
N PHE A 125 0.12 4.41 4.69
CA PHE A 125 0.01 3.25 5.56
C PHE A 125 0.09 3.59 7.05
N PRO A 126 1.02 4.46 7.53
CA PRO A 126 1.00 4.91 8.93
C PRO A 126 -0.34 5.51 9.36
N LYS A 127 -0.95 6.38 8.55
CA LYS A 127 -2.22 7.04 8.86
C LYS A 127 -3.36 6.04 8.96
N ILE A 128 -3.48 5.14 7.99
CA ILE A 128 -4.52 4.11 7.98
C ILE A 128 -4.33 3.14 9.14
N LYS A 129 -3.09 2.65 9.38
CA LYS A 129 -2.77 1.77 10.50
C LYS A 129 -3.12 2.40 11.85
N ASN A 130 -2.87 3.69 12.02
CA ASN A 130 -3.22 4.39 13.25
C ASN A 130 -4.75 4.48 13.46
N ARG A 131 -5.53 4.69 12.41
CA ARG A 131 -7.01 4.71 12.49
C ARG A 131 -7.60 3.33 12.76
N LEU A 132 -7.02 2.28 12.17
CA LEU A 132 -7.44 0.90 12.36
C LEU A 132 -6.87 0.24 13.62
N ARG A 133 -6.01 0.94 14.37
CA ARG A 133 -5.32 0.36 15.52
C ARG A 133 -6.30 -0.11 16.58
N GLY A 134 -6.17 -1.38 16.98
CA GLY A 134 -7.02 -1.99 18.02
C GLY A 134 -8.39 -2.44 17.53
N GLN A 135 -8.74 -2.19 16.25
CA GLN A 135 -9.95 -2.74 15.65
C GLN A 135 -9.76 -4.22 15.34
N ARG A 136 -10.83 -5.00 15.53
CA ARG A 136 -10.89 -6.43 15.20
C ARG A 136 -11.98 -6.62 14.16
N HIS A 137 -11.67 -7.42 13.14
CA HIS A 137 -12.59 -7.74 12.06
C HIS A 137 -12.86 -9.24 12.08
N GLN A 138 -14.11 -9.63 11.85
CA GLN A 138 -14.55 -11.03 11.88
C GLN A 138 -14.25 -11.76 10.57
N SER A 139 -13.96 -11.03 9.49
CA SER A 139 -13.59 -11.62 8.21
C SER A 139 -12.55 -10.77 7.44
N PRO A 140 -11.83 -11.38 6.49
CA PRO A 140 -10.97 -10.66 5.54
C PRO A 140 -11.71 -9.55 4.77
N GLU A 141 -12.96 -9.80 4.37
CA GLU A 141 -13.79 -8.84 3.63
C GLU A 141 -14.10 -7.62 4.49
N GLU A 142 -14.48 -7.84 5.75
CA GLU A 142 -14.73 -6.75 6.70
C GLU A 142 -13.45 -5.91 6.92
N ALA A 143 -12.29 -6.56 7.03
CA ALA A 143 -11.01 -5.86 7.17
C ALA A 143 -10.66 -5.03 5.92
N VAL A 144 -10.92 -5.56 4.73
CA VAL A 144 -10.74 -4.84 3.46
C VAL A 144 -11.67 -3.63 3.37
N ASP A 145 -12.92 -3.76 3.79
CA ASP A 145 -13.89 -2.67 3.75
C ASP A 145 -13.59 -1.60 4.80
N ALA A 146 -13.18 -1.99 6.01
CA ALA A 146 -12.69 -1.06 7.01
C ALA A 146 -11.46 -0.28 6.52
N PHE A 147 -10.52 -0.96 5.85
CA PHE A 147 -9.37 -0.32 5.21
C PHE A 147 -9.81 0.68 4.14
N LYS A 148 -10.68 0.27 3.21
CA LYS A 148 -11.20 1.14 2.14
C LYS A 148 -11.89 2.39 2.70
N ASN A 149 -12.81 2.21 3.63
CA ASN A 149 -13.54 3.31 4.26
C ASN A 149 -12.58 4.26 4.95
N THR A 150 -11.59 3.74 5.68
CA THR A 150 -10.57 4.56 6.32
C THR A 150 -9.78 5.42 5.33
N VAL A 151 -9.48 4.89 4.14
CA VAL A 151 -8.78 5.63 3.08
C VAL A 151 -9.69 6.69 2.46
N LEU A 152 -10.97 6.37 2.22
CA LEU A 152 -11.96 7.31 1.68
C LEU A 152 -12.28 8.45 2.66
N ASP A 153 -12.30 8.16 3.96
CA ASP A 153 -12.54 9.13 5.04
C ASP A 153 -11.34 10.02 5.35
N LEU A 154 -10.22 9.89 4.62
CA LEU A 154 -9.11 10.81 4.74
C LEU A 154 -9.45 12.13 4.01
N PRO A 155 -9.44 13.27 4.71
CA PRO A 155 -9.78 14.54 4.09
C PRO A 155 -8.73 14.96 3.06
N ALA A 156 -9.16 15.71 2.04
CA ALA A 156 -8.31 16.13 0.91
C ALA A 156 -7.01 16.83 1.33
N ASN A 157 -7.03 17.59 2.43
CA ASN A 157 -5.85 18.26 2.96
C ASN A 157 -4.78 17.28 3.47
N GLU A 158 -5.15 16.10 3.96
CA GLU A 158 -4.19 15.07 4.37
C GLU A 158 -3.46 14.48 3.15
N TRP A 159 -4.14 14.32 2.02
CA TRP A 159 -3.49 13.93 0.76
C TRP A 159 -2.54 15.00 0.24
N ASN A 160 -2.88 16.28 0.36
CA ASN A 160 -1.94 17.36 0.02
C ASN A 160 -0.68 17.32 0.90
N LYS A 161 -0.83 17.20 2.22
CA LYS A 161 0.29 17.07 3.17
C LYS A 161 1.16 15.84 2.88
N CYS A 162 0.57 14.73 2.44
CA CYS A 162 1.32 13.54 2.03
C CYS A 162 2.37 13.88 0.96
N TYR A 163 1.94 14.59 -0.09
CA TYR A 163 2.80 14.97 -1.21
C TYR A 163 3.80 16.06 -0.83
N GLU A 164 3.41 17.03 0.00
CA GLU A 164 4.33 18.05 0.55
C GLU A 164 5.46 17.39 1.34
N ASN A 165 5.12 16.51 2.29
CA ASN A 165 6.10 15.75 3.07
C ASN A 165 6.99 14.87 2.18
N TRP A 166 6.43 14.30 1.10
CA TRP A 166 7.20 13.48 0.16
C TRP A 166 8.26 14.30 -0.57
N PHE A 167 7.92 15.52 -1.03
CA PHE A 167 8.89 16.43 -1.64
C PHE A 167 9.95 16.92 -0.66
N GLU A 168 9.57 17.20 0.60
CA GLU A 168 10.54 17.53 1.66
C GLU A 168 11.52 16.37 1.90
N CYS A 169 11.04 15.13 1.96
CA CYS A 169 11.89 13.94 2.09
C CYS A 169 12.87 13.80 0.91
N MET A 170 12.42 14.06 -0.32
CA MET A 170 13.32 14.07 -1.48
C MET A 170 14.38 15.17 -1.36
N GLN A 171 14.00 16.38 -0.93
CA GLN A 171 14.93 17.48 -0.76
C GLN A 171 15.97 17.20 0.33
N MET A 172 15.55 16.58 1.44
CA MET A 172 16.46 16.12 2.49
C MET A 172 17.44 15.08 1.96
N CYS A 173 16.98 14.10 1.17
CA CYS A 173 17.84 13.11 0.54
C CYS A 173 18.90 13.76 -0.36
N ILE A 174 18.53 14.77 -1.15
CA ILE A 174 19.46 15.54 -1.98
C ILE A 174 20.50 16.27 -1.11
N ASN A 175 20.04 16.98 -0.07
CA ASN A 175 20.92 17.75 0.82
C ASN A 175 21.92 16.84 1.56
N LEU A 176 21.49 15.63 1.89
CA LEU A 176 22.30 14.60 2.56
C LEU A 176 23.04 13.68 1.58
N ARG A 177 23.05 14.00 0.28
CA ARG A 177 23.75 13.25 -0.78
C ARG A 177 23.39 11.75 -0.82
N GLY A 178 22.14 11.42 -0.54
CA GLY A 178 21.63 10.04 -0.58
C GLY A 178 21.68 9.29 0.76
N GLU A 179 22.21 9.90 1.82
CA GLU A 179 22.23 9.26 3.15
C GLU A 179 20.83 9.15 3.77
N TYR A 180 20.64 8.13 4.61
CA TYR A 180 19.40 7.94 5.37
C TYR A 180 19.22 9.04 6.41
N PHE A 181 17.96 9.39 6.67
CA PHE A 181 17.57 10.32 7.72
C PHE A 181 16.34 9.79 8.46
N GLU A 182 16.25 10.14 9.75
CA GLU A 182 15.06 9.94 10.55
C GLU A 182 14.17 11.18 10.46
N LYS A 183 12.85 10.99 10.48
CA LYS A 183 11.93 12.12 10.69
C LYS A 183 12.14 12.63 12.12
N GLN A 184 12.52 13.90 12.25
CA GLN A 184 12.49 14.62 13.53
C GLN A 184 11.07 14.83 14.01
#